data_AF-A0A257VAD2-F1
#
_entry.id   AF-A0A257VAD2-F1
#
_cell.length_a   1.000
_cell.length_b   1.000
_cell.length_c   1.000
_cell.angle_alpha   90.00
_cell.angle_beta   90.00
_cell.angle_gamma   90.00
#
_symmetry.space_group_name_H-M   'P 1'
#
loop_
_entity.id
_entity.type
_entity.pdbx_description
1 polymer ?
#
loop_
_entity_poly.entity_id
_entity_poly.type
_entity_poly.pdbx_seq_one_letter_code
_entity_poly.pdbx_strand_id
1 'polypeptide(L)'
;MVADRLPFGDPLADDKGLNGHLKELVDGLHRMGITLKETQAEIERLYIQRTLLSCDGNRSKAAKKLGMHRNTLNAKMEQYGIRGEEGS
;
A
#
# COMPACT_ATOMS: atom_id res chain seq x y z
N MET A 1 34.49 -23.15 -24.89
CA MET A 1 34.63 -21.74 -24.48
C MET A 1 33.38 -21.33 -23.73
N VAL A 2 33.56 -20.83 -22.52
CA VAL A 2 32.50 -20.34 -21.63
C VAL A 2 31.99 -18.99 -22.14
N ALA A 3 30.67 -18.85 -22.32
CA ALA A 3 30.02 -17.55 -22.30
C ALA A 3 29.33 -17.46 -20.94
N ASP A 4 30.03 -16.77 -20.05
CA ASP A 4 29.67 -16.48 -18.68
C ASP A 4 28.26 -15.88 -18.58
N ARG A 5 27.53 -16.37 -17.60
CA ARG A 5 26.17 -15.96 -17.24
C ARG A 5 26.26 -14.55 -16.65
N LEU A 6 25.94 -13.52 -17.45
CA LEU A 6 25.96 -12.13 -16.98
C LEU A 6 25.03 -11.96 -15.75
N PRO A 7 25.54 -11.41 -14.62
CA PRO A 7 24.84 -11.47 -13.32
C PRO A 7 23.80 -10.38 -13.05
N PHE A 8 23.49 -9.48 -13.97
CA PHE A 8 22.50 -8.43 -13.74
C PHE A 8 21.65 -8.26 -15.01
N GLY A 9 20.34 -8.45 -14.86
CA GLY A 9 19.40 -8.80 -15.92
C GLY A 9 19.30 -7.82 -17.09
N ASP A 10 18.59 -8.29 -18.12
CA ASP A 10 18.43 -7.66 -19.41
C ASP A 10 18.01 -6.17 -19.31
N PRO A 11 18.78 -5.23 -19.89
CA PRO A 11 18.54 -3.78 -19.80
C PRO A 11 17.39 -3.26 -20.69
N LEU A 12 16.57 -4.14 -21.26
CA LEU A 12 15.53 -3.80 -22.26
C LEU A 12 14.10 -3.84 -21.74
N ALA A 13 13.88 -4.02 -20.43
CA ALA A 13 12.56 -3.79 -19.84
C ALA A 13 12.38 -2.31 -19.47
N ASP A 14 12.21 -1.44 -20.47
CA ASP A 14 11.54 -0.14 -20.29
C ASP A 14 10.03 -0.36 -20.13
N ASP A 15 9.68 -1.15 -19.12
CA ASP A 15 8.37 -1.17 -18.52
C ASP A 15 8.58 -0.39 -17.23
N LYS A 16 8.04 0.82 -17.10
CA LYS A 16 7.85 1.42 -15.77
C LYS A 16 6.82 0.56 -15.03
N GLY A 17 7.18 -0.67 -14.67
CA GLY A 17 6.40 -1.55 -13.83
C GLY A 17 6.17 -0.89 -12.48
N LEU A 18 5.38 -1.54 -11.63
CA LEU A 18 5.01 -1.04 -10.30
C LEU A 18 6.21 -0.43 -9.52
N ASN A 19 7.40 -1.02 -9.66
CA ASN A 19 8.64 -0.52 -9.07
C ASN A 19 9.10 0.86 -9.57
N GLY A 20 8.92 1.18 -10.85
CA GLY A 20 9.26 2.49 -11.41
C GLY A 20 8.33 3.58 -10.89
N HIS A 21 7.02 3.31 -10.87
CA HIS A 21 6.02 4.25 -10.35
C HIS A 21 6.15 4.46 -8.84
N LEU A 22 6.46 3.40 -8.09
CA LEU A 22 6.71 3.49 -6.66
C LEU A 22 7.94 4.35 -6.34
N LYS A 23 9.03 4.22 -7.11
CA LYS A 23 10.24 5.04 -6.94
C LYS A 23 9.95 6.53 -7.12
N GLU A 24 9.15 6.88 -8.12
CA GLU A 24 8.79 8.28 -8.42
C GLU A 24 7.93 8.89 -7.30
N LEU A 25 6.98 8.13 -6.77
CA LEU A 25 6.18 8.54 -5.61
C LEU A 25 7.04 8.72 -4.35
N VAL A 26 7.94 7.78 -4.07
CA VAL A 26 8.82 7.85 -2.90
C VAL A 26 9.77 9.04 -2.99
N ASP A 27 10.32 9.34 -4.18
CA ASP A 27 11.15 10.52 -4.41
C ASP A 27 10.37 11.82 -4.15
N GLY A 28 9.12 11.91 -4.62
CA GLY A 28 8.23 13.04 -4.35
C GLY A 28 7.98 13.24 -2.85
N LEU A 29 7.62 12.17 -2.14
CA LEU A 29 7.39 12.21 -0.68
C LEU A 29 8.64 12.66 0.08
N HIS A 30 9.83 12.19 -0.31
CA HIS A 30 11.10 12.61 0.29
C HIS A 30 11.38 14.09 0.05
N ARG A 31 11.16 14.60 -1.16
CA ARG A 31 11.35 16.04 -1.47
C ARG A 31 10.41 16.94 -0.68
N MET A 32 9.22 16.46 -0.37
CA MET A 32 8.22 17.17 0.46
C MET A 32 8.58 17.16 1.95
N GLY A 33 9.63 16.42 2.37
CA GLY A 33 10.02 16.30 3.78
C GLY A 33 9.10 15.41 4.60
N ILE A 34 8.27 14.60 3.94
CA ILE A 34 7.35 13.68 4.60
C ILE A 34 8.17 12.53 5.18
N THR A 35 8.01 12.28 6.47
CA THR A 35 8.75 11.20 7.13
C THR A 35 8.25 9.83 6.69
N LEU A 36 9.09 8.80 6.82
CA LEU A 36 8.70 7.41 6.56
C LEU A 36 7.45 7.01 7.36
N LYS A 37 7.34 7.50 8.60
CA LYS A 37 6.21 7.21 9.49
C LYS A 37 4.90 7.81 8.98
N GLU A 38 4.95 9.05 8.49
CA GLU A 38 3.79 9.74 7.92
C GLU A 38 3.38 9.11 6.59
N THR A 39 4.36 8.80 5.73
CA THR A 39 4.13 8.04 4.49
C THR A 39 3.46 6.70 4.77
N GLN A 40 3.97 5.95 5.75
CA GLN A 40 3.41 4.65 6.11
C GLN A 40 1.98 4.77 6.64
N ALA A 41 1.69 5.78 7.46
CA ALA A 41 0.35 6.04 7.97
C ALA A 41 -0.64 6.36 6.85
N GLU A 42 -0.25 7.21 5.90
CA GLU A 42 -1.10 7.58 4.77
C GLU A 42 -1.33 6.40 3.81
N ILE A 43 -0.28 5.67 3.45
CA ILE A 43 -0.40 4.47 2.61
C ILE A 43 -1.31 3.44 3.28
N GLU A 44 -1.11 3.22 4.58
CA GLU A 44 -1.92 2.26 5.34
C GLU A 44 -3.39 2.70 5.39
N ARG A 45 -3.66 3.98 5.66
CA ARG A 45 -5.00 4.56 5.65
C ARG A 45 -5.68 4.37 4.30
N LEU A 46 -5.01 4.74 3.21
CA LEU A 46 -5.52 4.59 1.84
C LEU A 46 -5.80 3.13 1.49
N TYR A 47 -4.91 2.22 1.88
CA TYR A 47 -5.06 0.80 1.63
C TYR A 47 -6.23 0.18 2.39
N ILE A 48 -6.40 0.55 3.67
CA ILE A 48 -7.55 0.17 4.49
C ILE A 48 -8.84 0.69 3.87
N GLN A 49 -8.91 1.97 3.48
CA GLN A 49 -10.08 2.57 2.87
C GLN A 49 -10.44 1.88 1.55
N ARG A 50 -9.45 1.60 0.69
CA ARG A 50 -9.67 0.91 -0.58
C ARG A 50 -10.16 -0.52 -0.37
N THR A 51 -9.65 -1.19 0.65
CA THR A 51 -10.06 -2.55 0.99
C THR A 51 -11.48 -2.59 1.56
N LEU A 52 -11.84 -1.63 2.41
CA LEU A 52 -13.21 -1.47 2.91
C LEU A 52 -14.20 -1.19 1.79
N LEU A 53 -13.85 -0.30 0.86
CA LEU A 53 -14.66 -0.02 -0.33
C LEU A 53 -14.85 -1.29 -1.19
N SER A 54 -13.77 -2.04 -1.42
CA SER A 54 -13.83 -3.32 -2.13
C SER A 54 -14.63 -4.41 -1.38
N CYS A 55 -14.84 -4.24 -0.08
CA CYS A 55 -15.60 -5.15 0.77
C CYS A 55 -16.99 -4.62 1.13
N ASP A 56 -17.46 -3.55 0.49
CA ASP A 56 -18.78 -2.96 0.71
C ASP A 56 -18.99 -2.55 2.18
N GLY A 57 -17.98 -1.92 2.79
CA GLY A 57 -18.00 -1.53 4.21
C GLY A 57 -17.88 -2.70 5.19
N ASN A 58 -17.82 -3.95 4.72
CA ASN A 58 -17.75 -5.11 5.60
C ASN A 58 -16.38 -5.26 6.25
N ARG A 59 -16.26 -4.75 7.48
CA ARG A 59 -15.04 -4.72 8.30
C ARG A 59 -14.42 -6.10 8.50
N SER A 60 -15.24 -7.14 8.65
CA SER A 60 -14.77 -8.52 8.85
C SER A 60 -14.15 -9.09 7.57
N LYS A 61 -14.71 -8.79 6.40
CA LYS A 61 -14.12 -9.17 5.10
C LYS A 61 -12.85 -8.37 4.84
N ALA A 62 -12.85 -7.08 5.13
CA ALA A 62 -11.69 -6.21 4.97
C ALA A 62 -10.52 -6.65 5.86
N ALA A 63 -10.78 -6.97 7.14
CA ALA A 63 -9.77 -7.48 8.07
C ALA A 63 -9.11 -8.77 7.56
N LYS A 64 -9.92 -9.72 7.07
CA LYS A 64 -9.42 -10.96 6.45
C LYS A 64 -8.56 -10.68 5.22
N LYS A 65 -8.98 -9.74 4.37
CA LYS A 65 -8.26 -9.38 3.13
C LYS A 65 -6.96 -8.62 3.40
N LEU A 66 -6.91 -7.84 4.47
CA LEU A 66 -5.72 -7.14 4.97
C LEU A 66 -4.78 -8.06 5.76
N GLY A 67 -5.19 -9.29 6.10
CA GLY A 67 -4.41 -10.18 6.95
C GLY A 67 -4.26 -9.66 8.39
N MET A 68 -5.15 -8.77 8.83
CA MET A 68 -5.11 -8.17 10.16
C MET A 68 -6.25 -8.70 11.03
N HIS A 69 -6.02 -8.71 12.35
CA HIS A 69 -7.09 -8.99 13.29
C HIS A 69 -8.13 -7.86 13.27
N ARG A 70 -9.42 -8.21 13.46
CA ARG A 70 -10.52 -7.24 13.47
C ARG A 70 -10.30 -6.11 14.50
N ASN A 71 -9.75 -6.42 15.68
CA ASN A 71 -9.43 -5.40 16.68
C ASN A 71 -8.36 -4.41 16.19
N THR A 72 -7.32 -4.90 15.51
CA THR A 72 -6.26 -4.05 14.95
C THR A 72 -6.82 -3.16 13.84
N LEU A 73 -7.68 -3.73 12.99
CA LEU A 73 -8.35 -2.94 11.95
C LEU A 73 -9.26 -1.88 12.57
N ASN A 74 -10.03 -2.21 13.61
CA ASN A 74 -10.92 -1.25 14.28
C ASN A 74 -10.13 -0.12 14.91
N ALA A 75 -9.06 -0.42 15.64
CA ALA A 75 -8.18 0.59 16.22
C ALA A 75 -7.57 1.50 15.14
N LYS A 76 -7.11 0.94 14.01
CA LYS A 76 -6.61 1.74 12.88
C LYS A 76 -7.70 2.58 12.23
N MET A 77 -8.91 2.04 12.04
CA MET A 77 -10.05 2.81 11.52
C MET A 77 -10.42 3.97 12.45
N GLU A 78 -10.41 3.76 13.76
CA GLU A 78 -10.63 4.82 14.75
C GLU A 78 -9.52 5.87 14.73
N GLN A 79 -8.24 5.44 14.67
CA GLN A 79 -7.08 6.33 14.58
C GLN A 79 -7.10 7.19 13.33
N TYR A 80 -7.53 6.64 12.19
CA TYR A 80 -7.61 7.36 10.92
C TYR A 80 -8.97 8.03 10.69
N GLY A 81 -9.94 7.88 11.59
CA GLY A 81 -11.30 8.43 11.42
C GLY A 81 -12.04 7.83 10.22
N ILE A 82 -11.74 6.59 9.83
CA ILE A 82 -12.42 5.86 8.77
C ILE A 82 -13.72 5.29 9.35
N ARG A 83 -14.84 5.98 9.11
CA ARG A 83 -16.16 5.40 9.36
C ARG A 83 -16.46 4.39 8.27
N GLY A 84 -16.51 3.11 8.63
CA GLY A 84 -17.20 2.13 7.79
C GLY A 84 -18.64 2.59 7.67
N GLU A 85 -19.08 2.89 6.46
CA GLU A 85 -20.47 3.23 6.14
C GLU A 85 -21.32 2.01 6.55
N GLU A 86 -21.80 2.00 7.79
CA GLU A 86 -22.89 1.13 8.21
C GLU A 86 -24.16 1.82 7.73
N GLY A 87 -24.92 1.10 6.91
CA GLY A 87 -26.01 1.65 6.11
C GLY A 87 -27.04 2.49 6.85
N SER A 88 -27.66 3.38 6.09
CA SER A 88 -29.09 3.69 6.20
C SER A 88 -29.84 3.00 5.09
#